data_AF-F0Z8R6-F1
#
_entry.id   AF-F0Z8R6-F1
#
_cell.length_a   1.000
_cell.length_b   1.000
_cell.length_c   1.000
_cell.angle_alpha   90.00
_cell.angle_beta   90.00
_cell.angle_gamma   90.00
#
_symmetry.space_group_name_H-M   'P 1'
#
loop_
_entity.id
_entity.type
_entity.pdbx_description
1 polymer ?
#
loop_
_entity_poly.entity_id
_entity_poly.type
_entity_poly.pdbx_seq_one_letter_code
_entity_poly.pdbx_strand_id
1 'polypeptide(L)'
;MIDPSEILENYRKELTLTYDQFIAQHQVKENQIVNDVGYEKMIQLKRIDMNSDEHFFFKDNMMKIIYLTNNKLVGIIWSEFIQSIHKNDQGEIVGSRASKIANHIIYAKNGIAASIEGDNVIFIEFFPPQSLQEYLSGIYKKPLSFRR
;
A
#
# COMPACT_ATOMS: atom_id res chain seq x y z
N MET A 1 1.47 22.38 -9.76
CA MET A 1 2.15 21.25 -9.10
C MET A 1 1.19 20.79 -8.01
N ILE A 2 0.79 19.53 -7.98
CA ILE A 2 -0.13 19.03 -6.94
C ILE A 2 0.65 18.98 -5.62
N ASP A 3 0.02 19.39 -4.53
CA ASP A 3 0.60 19.40 -3.20
C ASP A 3 0.81 17.94 -2.70
N PRO A 4 2.02 17.53 -2.27
CA PRO A 4 2.26 16.20 -1.71
C PRO A 4 1.31 15.80 -0.58
N SER A 5 0.92 16.76 0.27
CA SER A 5 -0.03 16.52 1.36
C SER A 5 -1.42 16.17 0.83
N GLU A 6 -1.85 16.84 -0.24
CA GLU A 6 -3.12 16.56 -0.91
C GLU A 6 -3.11 15.16 -1.55
N ILE A 7 -1.99 14.74 -2.15
CA ILE A 7 -1.84 13.39 -2.72
C ILE A 7 -1.99 12.33 -1.63
N LEU A 8 -1.27 12.49 -0.51
CA LEU A 8 -1.33 11.56 0.61
C LEU A 8 -2.75 11.43 1.16
N GLU A 9 -3.42 12.57 1.38
CA GLU A 9 -4.79 12.59 1.90
C GLU A 9 -5.81 12.04 0.92
N ASN A 10 -5.62 12.21 -0.39
CA ASN A 10 -6.48 11.60 -1.39
C ASN A 10 -6.43 10.08 -1.31
N TYR A 11 -5.24 9.48 -1.25
CA TYR A 11 -5.12 8.02 -1.06
C TYR A 11 -5.76 7.53 0.24
N ARG A 12 -5.64 8.30 1.32
CA ARG A 12 -6.33 7.98 2.59
C ARG A 12 -7.85 8.01 2.45
N LYS A 13 -8.41 8.95 1.68
CA LYS A 13 -9.85 9.01 1.41
C LYS A 13 -10.31 7.84 0.56
N GLU A 14 -9.53 7.43 -0.45
CA GLU A 14 -9.84 6.27 -1.30
C GLU A 14 -10.03 4.99 -0.46
N LEU A 15 -9.25 4.80 0.62
CA LEU A 15 -9.40 3.65 1.54
C LEU A 15 -10.80 3.54 2.18
N THR A 16 -11.57 4.62 2.21
CA THR A 16 -12.92 4.64 2.80
C THR A 16 -14.01 4.24 1.81
N LEU A 17 -13.69 4.16 0.52
CA LEU A 17 -14.66 3.81 -0.51
C LEU A 17 -14.94 2.30 -0.52
N THR A 18 -16.21 1.96 -0.73
CA THR A 18 -16.58 0.61 -1.12
C THR A 18 -16.16 0.35 -2.57
N TYR A 19 -16.15 -0.92 -2.98
CA TYR A 19 -15.87 -1.29 -4.38
C TYR A 19 -16.85 -0.58 -5.33
N ASP A 20 -18.15 -0.60 -5.04
CA ASP A 20 -19.14 0.04 -5.90
C ASP A 20 -18.96 1.57 -5.98
N GLN A 21 -18.63 2.22 -4.87
CA GLN A 21 -18.33 3.66 -4.83
C GLN A 21 -17.08 3.98 -5.65
N PHE A 22 -16.02 3.18 -5.51
CA PHE A 22 -14.77 3.37 -6.26
C PHE A 22 -14.99 3.21 -7.77
N ILE A 23 -15.71 2.15 -8.19
CA ILE A 23 -16.07 1.93 -9.60
C ILE A 23 -16.83 3.13 -10.17
N ALA A 24 -17.83 3.62 -9.45
CA ALA A 24 -18.66 4.73 -9.89
C ALA A 24 -17.86 6.06 -9.96
N GLN A 25 -17.04 6.34 -8.94
CA GLN A 25 -16.25 7.57 -8.86
C GLN A 25 -15.19 7.63 -9.97
N HIS A 26 -14.48 6.53 -10.22
CA HIS A 26 -13.35 6.49 -11.17
C HIS A 26 -13.73 6.01 -12.56
N GLN A 27 -15.02 5.70 -12.80
CA GLN A 27 -15.53 5.18 -14.08
C GLN A 27 -14.73 3.97 -14.57
N VAL A 28 -14.43 3.05 -13.65
CA VAL A 28 -13.57 1.89 -13.90
C VAL A 28 -14.17 1.00 -14.97
N LYS A 29 -13.36 0.63 -15.97
CA LYS A 29 -13.76 -0.25 -17.06
C LYS A 29 -13.58 -1.72 -16.68
N GLU A 30 -14.37 -2.60 -17.29
CA GLU A 30 -14.31 -4.05 -17.01
C GLU A 30 -12.90 -4.64 -17.21
N ASN A 31 -12.17 -4.17 -18.22
CA ASN A 31 -10.81 -4.64 -18.51
C ASN A 31 -9.75 -4.21 -17.47
N GLN A 32 -10.11 -3.34 -16.52
CA GLN A 32 -9.25 -2.95 -15.40
C GLN A 32 -9.49 -3.82 -14.16
N ILE A 33 -10.50 -4.69 -14.17
CA ILE A 33 -10.92 -5.49 -13.02
C ILE A 33 -10.38 -6.91 -13.16
N VAL A 34 -9.63 -7.35 -12.16
CA VAL A 34 -9.10 -8.71 -12.06
C VAL A 34 -9.68 -9.38 -10.82
N ASN A 35 -10.38 -10.49 -11.00
CA ASN A 35 -11.02 -11.23 -9.91
C ASN A 35 -10.11 -12.36 -9.39
N ASP A 36 -10.42 -12.83 -8.18
CA ASP A 36 -9.80 -13.99 -7.52
C ASP A 36 -8.27 -13.93 -7.42
N VAL A 37 -7.73 -12.72 -7.19
CA VAL A 37 -6.29 -12.53 -7.02
C VAL A 37 -5.87 -12.68 -5.56
N GLY A 38 -4.57 -12.93 -5.36
CA GLY A 38 -3.93 -12.87 -4.06
C GLY A 38 -3.08 -11.62 -3.89
N TYR A 39 -2.93 -11.18 -2.64
CA TYR A 39 -1.97 -10.18 -2.22
C TYR A 39 -1.37 -10.58 -0.87
N GLU A 40 -0.08 -10.89 -0.85
CA GLU A 40 0.60 -11.40 0.33
C GLU A 40 -0.12 -12.62 0.97
N LYS A 41 -0.71 -12.46 2.17
CA LYS A 41 -1.53 -13.50 2.82
C LYS A 41 -3.00 -13.46 2.43
N MET A 42 -3.47 -12.36 1.86
CA MET A 42 -4.85 -12.21 1.44
C MET A 42 -5.08 -12.93 0.11
N ILE A 43 -6.22 -13.61 0.02
CA ILE A 43 -6.67 -14.36 -1.15
C ILE A 43 -8.12 -13.98 -1.47
N GLN A 44 -8.58 -14.34 -2.67
CA GLN A 44 -9.94 -14.08 -3.16
C GLN A 44 -10.27 -12.58 -3.15
N LEU A 45 -9.32 -11.78 -3.64
CA LEU A 45 -9.48 -10.34 -3.77
C LEU A 45 -9.96 -9.97 -5.17
N LYS A 46 -10.64 -8.83 -5.27
CA LYS A 46 -10.79 -8.10 -6.53
C LYS A 46 -9.69 -7.05 -6.60
N ARG A 47 -8.96 -6.98 -7.71
CA ARG A 47 -7.97 -5.93 -7.98
C ARG A 47 -8.45 -5.04 -9.11
N ILE A 48 -8.30 -3.74 -8.92
CA ILE A 48 -8.51 -2.74 -9.97
C ILE A 48 -7.16 -2.15 -10.34
N ASP A 49 -6.85 -2.21 -11.63
CA ASP A 49 -5.62 -1.67 -12.22
C ASP A 49 -5.95 -0.31 -12.87
N MET A 50 -5.67 0.79 -12.17
CA MET A 50 -5.88 2.14 -12.71
C MET A 50 -4.83 2.48 -13.77
N ASN A 51 -3.60 2.04 -13.54
CA ASN A 51 -2.48 2.07 -14.48
C ASN A 51 -1.49 0.95 -14.12
N SER A 52 -0.29 0.94 -14.73
CA SER A 52 0.71 -0.11 -14.49
C SER A 52 1.31 -0.09 -13.09
N ASP A 53 1.20 1.03 -12.38
CA ASP A 53 1.92 1.30 -11.14
C ASP A 53 0.99 1.48 -9.92
N GLU A 54 -0.31 1.28 -10.10
CA GLU A 54 -1.33 1.61 -9.12
C GLU A 54 -2.45 0.57 -9.12
N HIS A 55 -2.55 -0.13 -8.01
CA HIS A 55 -3.43 -1.28 -7.84
C HIS A 55 -4.26 -1.15 -6.57
N PHE A 56 -5.58 -1.29 -6.70
CA PHE A 56 -6.52 -1.22 -5.59
C PHE A 56 -7.12 -2.60 -5.33
N PHE A 57 -7.01 -3.09 -4.10
CA PHE A 57 -7.48 -4.42 -3.72
C PHE A 57 -8.69 -4.32 -2.80
N PHE A 58 -9.75 -5.04 -3.17
CA PHE A 58 -11.01 -5.10 -2.44
C PHE A 58 -11.30 -6.51 -1.97
N LYS A 59 -11.90 -6.62 -0.78
CA LYS A 59 -12.48 -7.85 -0.24
C LYS A 59 -13.79 -7.53 0.44
N ASP A 60 -14.83 -8.31 0.16
CA ASP A 60 -16.17 -8.13 0.75
C ASP A 60 -16.70 -6.69 0.60
N ASN A 61 -16.56 -6.12 -0.60
CA ASN A 61 -16.93 -4.74 -0.96
C ASN A 61 -16.08 -3.64 -0.27
N MET A 62 -15.06 -3.97 0.52
CA MET A 62 -14.23 -3.01 1.25
C MET A 62 -12.81 -2.94 0.67
N MET A 63 -12.26 -1.73 0.52
CA MET A 63 -10.85 -1.56 0.15
C MET A 63 -9.94 -2.09 1.27
N LYS A 64 -8.95 -2.90 0.90
CA LYS A 64 -8.00 -3.52 1.82
C LYS A 64 -6.58 -2.99 1.64
N ILE A 65 -6.16 -2.79 0.40
CA ILE A 65 -4.82 -2.29 0.05
C ILE A 65 -4.92 -1.35 -1.14
N ILE A 66 -4.16 -0.26 -1.11
CA ILE A 66 -3.71 0.46 -2.30
C ILE A 66 -2.21 0.22 -2.42
N TYR A 67 -1.76 -0.28 -3.57
CA TYR A 67 -0.36 -0.62 -3.81
C TYR A 67 0.18 0.26 -4.94
N LEU A 68 1.23 1.02 -4.64
CA LEU A 68 1.84 1.99 -5.54
C LEU A 68 3.31 1.62 -5.81
N THR A 69 3.73 1.62 -7.07
CA THR A 69 5.13 1.30 -7.47
C THR A 69 5.80 2.37 -8.32
N ASN A 70 5.15 3.50 -8.58
CA ASN A 70 5.77 4.57 -9.34
C ASN A 70 6.84 5.29 -8.50
N ASN A 71 8.12 5.01 -8.75
CA ASN A 71 9.25 5.49 -7.94
C ASN A 71 9.22 7.00 -7.60
N LYS A 72 8.78 7.87 -8.54
CA LYS A 72 8.69 9.31 -8.30
C LYS A 72 7.56 9.64 -7.33
N LEU A 73 6.39 9.06 -7.56
CA LEU A 73 5.21 9.26 -6.72
C LEU A 73 5.43 8.71 -5.31
N VAL A 74 5.93 7.48 -5.19
CA VAL A 74 6.15 6.85 -3.88
C VAL A 74 7.22 7.59 -3.07
N GLY A 75 8.27 8.12 -3.71
CA GLY A 75 9.26 8.95 -3.01
C GLY A 75 8.64 10.23 -2.42
N ILE A 76 7.78 10.91 -3.18
CA ILE A 76 7.08 12.13 -2.73
C ILE A 76 6.15 11.81 -1.56
N ILE A 77 5.30 10.80 -1.71
CA ILE A 77 4.33 10.38 -0.70
C ILE A 77 5.04 9.95 0.60
N TRP A 78 6.10 9.16 0.49
CA TRP A 78 6.84 8.69 1.67
C TRP A 78 7.50 9.85 2.41
N SER A 79 8.14 10.76 1.68
CA SER A 79 8.76 11.95 2.28
C SER A 79 7.73 12.80 3.03
N GLU A 80 6.57 13.06 2.42
CA GLU A 80 5.49 13.81 3.06
C GLU A 80 4.97 13.09 4.33
N PHE A 81 4.75 11.78 4.23
CA PHE A 81 4.32 10.98 5.36
C PHE A 81 5.33 11.04 6.53
N ILE A 82 6.62 10.85 6.26
CA ILE A 82 7.67 10.90 7.30
C ILE A 82 7.79 12.29 7.93
N GLN A 83 7.56 13.37 7.17
CA GLN A 83 7.57 14.73 7.72
C GLN A 83 6.36 15.03 8.62
N SER A 84 5.22 14.37 8.38
CA SER A 84 3.98 14.58 9.14
C SER A 84 3.87 13.75 10.43
N ILE A 85 4.62 12.65 10.57
CA ILE A 85 4.62 11.84 11.78
C ILE A 85 5.51 12.42 12.90
N HIS A 86 5.24 12.01 14.14
CA HIS A 86 6.07 12.40 15.28
C HIS A 86 7.50 11.91 15.11
N LYS A 87 8.49 12.77 15.42
CA LYS A 87 9.94 12.48 15.29
C LYS A 87 10.43 11.20 15.97
N ASN A 88 9.67 10.64 16.91
CA ASN A 88 10.03 9.44 17.65
C ASN A 88 9.28 8.17 17.16
N ASP A 89 8.38 8.28 16.18
CA ASP A 89 7.72 7.13 15.59
C ASP A 89 8.58 6.56 14.46
N GLN A 90 9.21 5.42 14.72
CA GLN A 90 10.13 4.77 13.77
C GLN A 90 9.47 3.70 12.91
N GLY A 91 8.19 3.38 13.17
CA GLY A 91 7.52 2.24 12.56
C GLY A 91 8.16 0.90 12.97
N GLU A 92 7.61 -0.19 12.45
CA GLU A 92 8.17 -1.53 12.57
C GLU A 92 8.94 -1.89 11.30
N ILE A 93 10.15 -2.45 11.44
CA ILE A 93 11.00 -2.82 10.31
C ILE A 93 11.03 -4.34 10.15
N VAL A 94 10.63 -4.84 8.98
CA VAL A 94 10.71 -6.25 8.60
C VAL A 94 11.40 -6.42 7.25
N GLY A 95 11.69 -7.66 6.84
CA GLY A 95 12.25 -7.92 5.51
C GLY A 95 11.24 -7.62 4.40
N SER A 96 11.68 -6.97 3.31
CA SER A 96 10.82 -6.71 2.16
C SER A 96 10.82 -7.87 1.17
N ARG A 97 9.69 -8.02 0.46
CA ARG A 97 9.57 -8.92 -0.70
C ARG A 97 10.25 -8.37 -1.96
N ALA A 98 10.61 -7.09 -2.00
CA ALA A 98 11.19 -6.45 -3.18
C ALA A 98 12.61 -6.95 -3.50
N SER A 99 13.48 -7.09 -2.50
CA SER A 99 14.86 -7.54 -2.68
C SER A 99 15.45 -8.09 -1.37
N LYS A 100 16.65 -8.70 -1.43
CA LYS A 100 17.34 -9.23 -0.25
C LYS A 100 17.81 -8.15 0.74
N ILE A 101 17.98 -6.92 0.26
CA ILE A 101 18.54 -5.81 1.03
C ILE A 101 17.52 -4.70 1.28
N ALA A 102 16.31 -4.86 0.73
CA ALA A 102 15.20 -3.96 1.00
C ALA A 102 14.55 -4.28 2.36
N ASN A 103 14.21 -3.24 3.09
CA ASN A 103 13.44 -3.30 4.33
C ASN A 103 12.00 -2.85 4.06
N HIS A 104 11.04 -3.42 4.76
CA HIS A 104 9.65 -2.99 4.74
C HIS A 104 9.33 -2.30 6.08
N ILE A 105 9.07 -1.00 6.03
CA ILE A 105 8.81 -0.18 7.21
C ILE A 105 7.30 0.04 7.33
N ILE A 106 6.73 -0.32 8.47
CA ILE A 106 5.29 -0.41 8.68
C ILE A 106 4.87 0.58 9.77
N TYR A 107 3.97 1.50 9.42
CA TYR A 107 3.28 2.39 10.35
C TYR A 107 1.81 1.97 10.43
N ALA A 108 1.54 0.85 11.12
CA ALA A 108 0.25 0.17 11.09
C ALA A 108 -0.92 1.06 11.56
N LYS A 109 -0.70 1.86 12.61
CA LYS A 109 -1.68 2.82 13.14
C LYS A 109 -1.97 3.97 12.19
N ASN A 110 -1.07 4.25 11.27
CA ASN A 110 -1.23 5.28 10.25
C ASN A 110 -1.70 4.69 8.91
N GLY A 111 -1.87 3.37 8.81
CA GLY A 111 -2.38 2.75 7.60
C GLY A 111 -1.45 2.85 6.38
N ILE A 112 -0.13 2.89 6.62
CA ILE A 112 0.87 3.00 5.54
C ILE A 112 2.09 2.14 5.84
N ALA A 113 2.66 1.54 4.79
CA ALA A 113 3.95 0.89 4.84
C ALA A 113 4.73 1.15 3.54
N ALA A 114 6.06 1.08 3.60
CA ALA A 114 6.91 1.28 2.44
C ALA A 114 8.06 0.28 2.41
N SER A 115 8.38 -0.19 1.20
CA SER A 115 9.60 -0.96 0.96
C SER A 115 10.71 -0.04 0.51
N ILE A 116 11.85 -0.08 1.20
CA ILE A 116 12.98 0.84 1.03
C ILE A 116 14.28 0.07 0.85
N GLU A 117 15.08 0.46 -0.14
CA GLU A 117 16.42 -0.06 -0.41
C GLU A 117 17.41 1.11 -0.52
N GLY A 118 18.27 1.25 0.50
CA GLY A 118 19.07 2.47 0.67
C GLY A 118 18.15 3.68 0.87
N ASP A 119 18.32 4.71 0.03
CA ASP A 119 17.48 5.92 0.05
C ASP A 119 16.26 5.84 -0.90
N ASN A 120 16.09 4.71 -1.59
CA ASN A 120 15.05 4.57 -2.61
C ASN A 120 13.82 3.87 -2.03
N VAL A 121 12.65 4.52 -2.19
CA VAL A 121 11.34 3.90 -1.94
C VAL A 121 10.94 3.12 -3.19
N ILE A 122 10.77 1.80 -3.04
CA ILE A 122 10.42 0.88 -4.13
C ILE A 122 8.90 0.86 -4.34
N PHE A 123 8.15 0.75 -3.24
CA PHE A 123 6.69 0.76 -3.27
C PHE A 123 6.12 1.26 -1.96
N ILE A 124 4.85 1.70 -2.02
CA ILE A 124 4.04 2.04 -0.85
C ILE A 124 2.78 1.19 -0.85
N GLU A 125 2.36 0.84 0.36
CA GLU A 125 1.08 0.25 0.66
C GLU A 125 0.28 1.21 1.53
N PHE A 126 -0.95 1.51 1.13
CA PHE A 126 -1.96 2.08 2.02
C PHE A 126 -2.94 1.00 2.42
N PHE A 127 -3.38 1.04 3.67
CA PHE A 127 -4.35 0.09 4.22
C PHE A 127 -5.15 0.73 5.35
N PRO A 128 -6.35 0.22 5.68
CA PRO A 128 -7.09 0.71 6.84
C PRO A 128 -6.23 0.66 8.11
N PRO A 129 -6.13 1.75 8.90
CA PRO A 129 -5.40 1.76 10.15
C PRO A 129 -5.77 0.60 11.07
N GLN A 130 -4.75 -0.07 11.60
CA GLN A 130 -4.91 -1.29 12.40
C GLN A 130 -3.73 -1.47 13.36
N SER A 131 -3.80 -2.47 14.24
CA SER A 131 -2.65 -2.84 15.06
C SER A 131 -1.55 -3.49 14.20
N LEU A 132 -0.31 -3.41 14.67
CA LEU A 132 0.81 -4.09 14.03
C LEU A 132 0.58 -5.61 13.94
N GLN A 133 -0.02 -6.21 14.97
CA GLN A 133 -0.31 -7.64 14.99
C GLN A 133 -1.32 -8.05 13.91
N GLU A 134 -2.37 -7.26 13.70
CA GLU A 134 -3.35 -7.48 12.63
C GLU A 134 -2.68 -7.38 11.26
N TYR A 135 -1.84 -6.36 11.05
CA TYR A 135 -1.08 -6.22 9.80
C TYR A 135 -0.15 -7.41 9.54
N LEU A 136 0.65 -7.81 10.53
CA LEU A 136 1.61 -8.91 10.40
C LEU A 136 0.93 -10.27 10.22
N SER A 137 -0.24 -10.47 10.84
CA SER A 137 -0.97 -11.74 10.77
C SER A 137 -1.82 -11.84 9.50
N GLY A 138 -2.48 -10.76 9.08
CA GLY A 138 -3.47 -10.75 8.01
C GLY A 138 -2.98 -10.27 6.64
N ILE A 139 -1.97 -9.39 6.59
CA ILE A 139 -1.46 -8.81 5.34
C ILE A 139 -0.08 -9.37 5.06
N TYR A 140 0.92 -8.99 5.87
CA TYR A 140 2.32 -9.26 5.55
C TYR A 140 2.65 -10.76 5.49
N LYS A 141 3.32 -11.15 4.40
CA LYS A 141 3.89 -12.49 4.24
C LYS A 141 5.40 -12.37 4.34
N LYS A 142 5.97 -13.05 5.35
CA LYS A 142 7.43 -13.10 5.52
C LYS A 142 8.08 -13.60 4.23
N PRO A 143 9.02 -12.84 3.63
CA PRO A 143 9.78 -13.31 2.48
C PRO A 143 10.49 -14.62 2.83
N LEU A 144 10.49 -15.56 1.89
CA LEU A 144 11.33 -16.75 2.04
C LEU A 144 12.78 -16.30 2.15
N SER A 145 13.55 -16.95 3.02
CA SER A 145 14.98 -16.68 3.10
C SER A 145 15.56 -16.86 1.70
N PHE A 146 16.15 -15.79 1.17
CA PHE A 146 16.78 -15.86 -0.11
C PHE A 146 17.99 -16.79 0.00
N ARG A 147 17.87 -18.03 -0.50
CA ARG A 147 18.99 -18.98 -0.51
C ARG A 147 20.19 -18.30 -1.20
N ARG A 148 21.36 -18.44 -0.58
CA ARG A 148 22.64 -17.96 -1.11
C ARG A 148 23.06 -18.83 -2.28
#